data_AF-A0A6J2VQB5-F1
#
_entry.id   AF-A0A6J2VQB5-F1
#
_cell.length_a   1.000
_cell.length_b   1.000
_cell.length_c   1.000
_cell.angle_alpha   90.00
_cell.angle_beta   90.00
_cell.angle_gamma   90.00
#
_symmetry.space_group_name_H-M   'P 1'
#
loop_
_entity.id
_entity.type
_entity.pdbx_description
1 polymer ?
#
loop_
_entity_poly.entity_id
_entity_poly.type
_entity_poly.pdbx_seq_one_letter_code
_entity_poly.pdbx_strand_id
1 'polypeptide(L)'
;MRMTDENNDEKRLISVEDVQRLIKKKDEIEEQIKAYYDVLEDGLLVGDEIIEFGSVNSGNFQNLQNIASVVQHSEGKPLSVAVIRNGGKVHLGLTPQRWAGRGLLGCNLVPLCR
;
A
#
# COMPACT_ATOMS: atom_id res chain seq x y z
N MET A 1 -41.14 46.72 28.60
CA MET A 1 -41.31 45.25 28.75
C MET A 1 -40.93 44.61 27.42
N ARG A 2 -39.90 43.75 27.41
CA ARG A 2 -39.47 42.78 26.38
C ARG A 2 -39.00 43.33 25.02
N MET A 3 -37.69 43.38 24.79
CA MET A 3 -36.75 42.35 24.27
C MET A 3 -36.65 42.45 22.73
N THR A 4 -35.56 43.09 22.30
CA THR A 4 -34.98 43.02 20.96
C THR A 4 -34.32 41.65 20.80
N ASP A 5 -34.70 40.89 19.79
CA ASP A 5 -33.86 39.79 19.30
C ASP A 5 -34.03 39.72 17.76
N GLU A 6 -33.21 40.52 17.08
CA GLU A 6 -32.89 40.35 15.67
C GLU A 6 -32.07 39.06 15.52
N ASN A 7 -32.74 37.95 15.24
CA ASN A 7 -32.05 36.72 14.90
C ASN A 7 -31.68 36.78 13.40
N ASN A 8 -30.57 37.47 13.12
CA ASN A 8 -29.94 37.55 11.81
C ASN A 8 -29.33 36.18 11.48
N ASP A 9 -30.14 35.34 10.81
CA ASP A 9 -29.70 34.09 10.19
C ASP A 9 -28.82 34.44 8.97
N GLU A 10 -27.62 34.94 9.24
CA GLU A 10 -26.55 35.06 8.25
C GLU A 10 -26.17 33.66 7.81
N LYS A 11 -26.91 33.12 6.83
CA LYS A 11 -26.40 32.10 5.92
C LYS A 11 -25.20 32.70 5.21
N ARG A 12 -24.05 32.55 5.86
CA ARG A 12 -22.74 32.98 5.42
C ARG A 12 -22.50 32.36 4.04
N LEU A 13 -22.70 33.15 3.00
CA LEU A 13 -22.41 32.77 1.62
C LEU A 13 -20.93 32.40 1.56
N ILE A 14 -20.65 31.14 1.30
CA ILE A 14 -19.28 30.60 1.23
C ILE A 14 -18.58 31.33 0.08
N SER A 15 -17.49 32.04 0.38
CA SER A 15 -16.70 32.75 -0.64
C SER A 15 -15.93 31.74 -1.50
N VAL A 16 -15.61 32.11 -2.75
CA VAL A 16 -14.68 31.33 -3.60
C VAL A 16 -13.33 31.14 -2.91
N GLU A 17 -12.92 32.10 -2.06
CA GLU A 17 -11.69 32.04 -1.27
C GLU A 17 -11.76 30.94 -0.19
N ASP A 18 -12.93 30.74 0.41
CA ASP A 18 -13.15 29.66 1.38
C ASP A 18 -13.08 28.29 0.67
N VAL A 19 -13.65 28.17 -0.53
CA VAL A 19 -13.56 26.96 -1.35
C VAL A 19 -12.11 26.67 -1.73
N GLN A 20 -11.33 27.67 -2.12
CA GLN A 20 -9.91 27.49 -2.44
C GLN A 20 -9.09 27.05 -1.22
N ARG A 21 -9.35 27.61 -0.03
CA ARG A 21 -8.72 27.13 1.22
C ARG A 21 -9.10 25.71 1.55
N LEU A 22 -10.36 25.32 1.31
CA LEU A 22 -10.83 23.95 1.53
C LEU A 22 -10.18 22.96 0.57
N ILE A 23 -10.03 23.32 -0.71
CA ILE A 23 -9.31 22.48 -1.70
C ILE A 23 -7.86 22.28 -1.26
N LYS A 24 -7.16 23.37 -0.90
CA LYS A 24 -5.77 23.25 -0.43
C LYS A 24 -5.65 22.37 0.81
N LYS A 25 -6.55 22.55 1.79
CA LYS A 25 -6.59 21.68 2.98
C LYS A 25 -6.92 20.23 2.66
N LYS A 26 -7.79 19.98 1.69
CA LYS A 26 -8.11 18.63 1.22
C LYS A 26 -6.86 17.96 0.65
N ASP A 27 -6.13 18.64 -0.24
CA ASP A 27 -4.92 18.09 -0.87
C ASP A 27 -3.85 17.75 0.18
N GLU A 28 -3.62 18.64 1.16
CA GLU A 28 -2.70 18.38 2.28
C GLU A 28 -3.11 17.18 3.14
N ILE A 29 -4.41 16.98 3.35
CA ILE A 29 -4.93 15.82 4.09
C ILE A 29 -4.78 14.54 3.27
N GLU A 30 -5.07 14.58 1.96
CA GLU A 30 -4.90 13.44 1.06
C GLU A 30 -3.43 13.00 0.99
N GLU A 31 -2.49 13.94 0.95
CA GLU A 31 -1.06 13.64 0.96
C GLU A 31 -0.62 13.00 2.29
N GLN A 32 -1.09 13.51 3.42
CA GLN A 32 -0.82 12.92 4.74
C GLN A 32 -1.40 11.52 4.88
N ILE A 33 -2.63 11.29 4.41
CA ILE A 33 -3.26 9.96 4.41
C ILE A 33 -2.45 9.00 3.52
N LYS A 34 -2.04 9.45 2.33
CA LYS A 34 -1.23 8.63 1.41
C LYS A 34 0.11 8.25 2.04
N ALA A 35 0.80 9.19 2.66
CA ALA A 35 2.05 8.92 3.36
C ALA A 35 1.88 7.94 4.52
N TYR A 36 0.76 8.03 5.26
CA TYR A 36 0.48 7.11 6.37
C TYR A 36 0.11 5.70 5.88
N TYR A 37 -0.59 5.60 4.75
CA TYR A 37 -0.95 4.31 4.14
C TYR A 37 0.25 3.58 3.54
N ASP A 38 1.18 4.31 2.91
CA ASP A 38 2.40 3.75 2.32
C ASP A 38 3.26 3.03 3.38
N VAL A 39 3.30 3.56 4.61
CA VAL A 39 4.00 2.95 5.75
C VAL A 39 3.36 1.64 6.22
N LEU A 40 2.05 1.46 6.02
CA LEU A 40 1.32 0.26 6.47
C LEU A 40 1.40 -0.90 5.48
N GLU A 41 1.82 -0.63 4.25
CA GLU A 41 1.80 -1.56 3.13
C GLU A 41 3.16 -2.25 2.87
N ASP A 42 4.04 -2.28 3.87
CA ASP A 42 5.45 -2.73 3.77
C ASP A 42 5.63 -4.26 3.68
N GLY A 43 4.65 -4.97 3.10
CA GLY A 43 4.64 -6.41 2.98
C GLY A 43 3.76 -6.92 1.83
N LEU A 44 3.76 -8.24 1.64
CA LEU A 44 2.87 -8.89 0.68
C LEU A 44 1.43 -8.88 1.18
N LEU A 45 0.51 -8.43 0.33
CA LEU A 45 -0.92 -8.42 0.60
C LEU A 45 -1.64 -9.47 -0.24
N VAL A 46 -2.83 -9.86 0.23
CA VAL A 46 -3.69 -10.77 -0.53
C VAL A 46 -4.15 -10.08 -1.81
N GLY A 47 -3.93 -10.74 -2.95
CA GLY A 47 -4.28 -10.21 -4.27
C GLY A 47 -3.11 -9.57 -5.02
N ASP A 48 -1.93 -9.45 -4.40
CA ASP A 48 -0.73 -9.01 -5.10
C ASP A 48 -0.32 -10.00 -6.19
N GLU A 49 -0.10 -9.49 -7.41
CA GLU A 49 0.48 -10.29 -8.49
C GLU A 49 2.01 -10.14 -8.46
N ILE A 50 2.73 -11.19 -8.09
CA ILE A 50 4.20 -11.16 -8.09
C ILE A 50 4.72 -11.20 -9.51
N ILE A 51 5.53 -10.20 -9.87
CA ILE A 51 6.18 -10.12 -11.20
C ILE A 51 7.69 -10.34 -11.13
N GLU A 52 8.31 -10.00 -10.00
CA GLU A 52 9.74 -10.23 -9.75
C GLU A 52 9.94 -10.62 -8.27
N PHE A 53 10.78 -11.62 -8.01
CA PHE A 53 11.07 -12.14 -6.68
C PHE A 53 12.57 -12.45 -6.55
N GLY A 54 13.33 -11.49 -6.03
CA GLY A 54 14.80 -11.56 -6.00
C GLY A 54 15.37 -11.63 -7.40
N SER A 55 16.06 -12.73 -7.71
CA SER A 55 16.61 -13.01 -9.05
C SER A 55 15.60 -13.64 -10.01
N VAL A 56 14.40 -14.03 -9.54
CA VAL A 56 13.38 -14.67 -10.36
C VAL A 56 12.45 -13.61 -10.96
N ASN A 57 12.21 -13.69 -12.27
CA ASN A 57 11.32 -12.81 -13.02
C ASN A 57 10.59 -13.59 -14.12
N SER A 58 9.71 -12.92 -14.86
CA SER A 58 8.93 -13.54 -15.95
C SER A 58 9.78 -14.19 -17.06
N GLY A 59 11.04 -13.80 -17.23
CA GLY A 59 11.95 -14.37 -18.22
C GLY A 59 12.65 -15.66 -17.77
N ASN A 60 12.76 -15.93 -16.47
CA ASN A 60 13.45 -17.11 -15.92
C ASN A 60 12.59 -17.96 -14.96
N PHE A 61 11.35 -17.56 -14.73
CA PHE A 61 10.40 -18.31 -13.92
C PHE A 61 10.00 -19.60 -14.65
N GLN A 62 10.35 -20.74 -14.07
CA GLN A 62 9.97 -22.06 -14.57
C GLN A 62 8.85 -22.66 -13.73
N ASN A 63 8.99 -22.58 -12.40
CA ASN A 63 8.03 -23.08 -11.43
C ASN A 63 8.27 -22.42 -10.05
N LEU A 64 7.36 -22.68 -9.12
CA LEU A 64 7.46 -22.16 -7.75
C LEU A 64 8.69 -22.64 -6.97
N GLN A 65 9.35 -23.73 -7.37
CA GLN A 65 10.56 -24.18 -6.68
C GLN A 65 11.69 -23.17 -6.83
N ASN A 66 11.79 -22.45 -7.96
CA ASN A 66 12.78 -21.38 -8.12
C ASN A 66 12.63 -20.31 -7.04
N ILE A 67 11.39 -19.92 -6.73
CA ILE A 67 11.11 -18.97 -5.65
C ILE A 67 11.51 -19.58 -4.30
N ALA A 68 11.10 -20.81 -4.02
CA ALA A 68 11.46 -21.50 -2.78
C ALA A 68 12.98 -21.56 -2.56
N SER A 69 13.74 -21.86 -3.61
CA SER A 69 15.21 -21.85 -3.57
C SER A 69 15.76 -20.46 -3.25
N VAL A 70 15.25 -19.39 -3.88
CA VAL A 70 15.70 -18.02 -3.59
C VAL A 70 15.40 -17.64 -2.14
N VAL A 71 14.19 -17.93 -1.65
CA VAL A 71 13.78 -17.66 -0.27
C VAL A 71 14.71 -18.35 0.73
N GLN A 72 15.04 -19.62 0.49
CA GLN A 72 15.90 -20.40 1.38
C GLN A 72 17.34 -19.88 1.40
N HIS A 73 17.90 -19.50 0.25
CA HIS A 73 19.26 -18.92 0.19
C HIS A 73 19.34 -17.50 0.75
N SER A 74 18.21 -16.80 0.85
CA SER A 74 18.09 -15.46 1.40
C SER A 74 17.52 -15.43 2.83
N GLU A 75 17.50 -16.56 3.55
CA GLU A 75 17.13 -16.58 4.97
C GLU A 75 17.98 -15.58 5.77
N GLY A 76 17.31 -14.67 6.49
CA GLY A 76 17.93 -13.60 7.28
C GLY A 76 18.48 -12.43 6.45
N LYS A 77 18.23 -12.37 5.13
CA LYS A 77 18.72 -11.31 4.23
C LYS A 77 17.56 -10.58 3.55
N PRO A 78 17.67 -9.26 3.32
CA PRO A 78 16.65 -8.53 2.57
C PRO A 78 16.60 -9.02 1.12
N LEU A 79 15.39 -9.21 0.63
CA LEU A 79 15.06 -9.69 -0.70
C LEU A 79 14.09 -8.70 -1.35
N SER A 80 14.49 -8.18 -2.51
CA SER A 80 13.63 -7.29 -3.29
C SER A 80 12.56 -8.09 -4.01
N VAL A 81 11.30 -7.66 -3.91
CA VAL A 81 10.14 -8.26 -4.57
C VAL A 81 9.38 -7.15 -5.26
N ALA A 82 8.91 -7.39 -6.48
CA ALA A 82 8.03 -6.46 -7.18
C ALA A 82 6.68 -7.13 -7.47
N VAL A 83 5.61 -6.39 -7.18
CA VAL A 83 4.23 -6.86 -7.32
C VAL A 83 3.40 -5.85 -8.10
N ILE A 84 2.28 -6.32 -8.67
CA ILE A 84 1.19 -5.45 -9.13
C ILE A 84 0.11 -5.44 -8.04
N ARG A 85 -0.15 -4.25 -7.49
CA ARG A 85 -1.19 -3.99 -6.48
C ARG A 85 -2.11 -2.89 -7.00
N ASN A 86 -3.42 -3.14 -7.03
CA ASN A 86 -4.41 -2.18 -7.56
C ASN A 86 -4.07 -1.64 -8.97
N GLY A 87 -3.42 -2.46 -9.81
CA GLY A 87 -2.98 -2.07 -11.16
C GLY A 87 -1.67 -1.26 -11.23
N GLY A 88 -1.05 -0.92 -10.10
CA GLY A 88 0.25 -0.26 -10.03
C GLY A 88 1.39 -1.22 -9.66
N LYS A 89 2.60 -0.98 -10.19
CA LYS A 89 3.81 -1.72 -9.79
C LYS A 89 4.34 -1.17 -8.46
N VAL A 90 4.48 -2.03 -7.47
CA VAL A 90 5.00 -1.74 -6.12
C VAL A 90 6.24 -2.58 -5.86
N HIS A 91 7.27 -1.96 -5.28
CA HIS A 91 8.50 -2.63 -4.86
C HIS A 91 8.50 -2.80 -3.34
N LEU A 92 8.79 -4.02 -2.89
CA LEU A 92 8.73 -4.45 -1.50
C LEU A 92 10.07 -5.07 -1.09
N GLY A 93 10.45 -4.89 0.18
CA GLY A 93 11.59 -5.56 0.79
C GLY A 93 11.13 -6.64 1.76
N LEU A 94 11.36 -7.92 1.44
CA LEU A 94 11.04 -9.03 2.32
C LEU A 94 12.31 -9.58 2.95
N THR A 95 12.29 -9.89 4.24
CA THR A 95 13.39 -10.63 4.88
C THR A 95 12.86 -12.01 5.29
N PRO A 96 13.16 -13.07 4.53
CA PRO A 96 12.74 -14.42 4.87
C PRO A 96 13.27 -14.83 6.24
N GLN A 97 12.41 -15.28 7.12
CA GLN A 97 12.77 -15.68 8.48
C GLN A 97 11.84 -16.77 9.00
N ARG A 98 12.36 -17.62 9.89
CA ARG A 98 11.51 -18.58 10.60
C ARG A 98 10.51 -17.85 11.46
N TRP A 99 9.29 -18.35 11.46
CA TRP A 99 8.17 -17.82 12.23
C TRP A 99 7.39 -19.00 12.83
N ALA A 100 6.35 -18.72 13.62
CA ALA A 100 5.57 -19.76 14.30
C ALA A 100 4.84 -20.73 13.35
N GLY A 101 4.70 -20.37 12.06
CA GLY A 101 4.06 -21.19 11.04
C GLY A 101 5.05 -21.99 10.18
N ARG A 102 4.60 -22.38 8.98
CA ARG A 102 5.43 -23.13 8.02
C ARG A 102 6.19 -22.20 7.08
N GLY A 103 7.41 -22.59 6.72
CA GLY A 103 8.24 -21.87 5.76
C GLY A 103 8.88 -20.59 6.33
N LEU A 104 9.35 -19.72 5.44
CA LEU A 104 10.14 -18.52 5.79
C LEU A 104 9.46 -17.18 5.44
N LEU A 105 8.33 -17.22 4.73
CA LEU A 105 7.62 -16.00 4.28
C LEU A 105 6.29 -15.77 4.99
N GLY A 106 5.69 -16.83 5.51
CA GLY A 106 4.37 -16.78 6.15
C GLY A 106 3.17 -16.55 5.23
N CYS A 107 3.37 -16.62 3.92
CA CYS A 107 2.31 -16.55 2.92
C CYS A 107 2.32 -17.78 2.00
N ASN A 108 1.18 -18.04 1.34
CA ASN A 108 1.07 -19.08 0.32
C ASN A 108 1.09 -18.44 -1.06
N LEU A 109 2.06 -18.83 -1.89
CA LEU A 109 2.17 -18.36 -3.27
C LEU A 109 1.44 -19.33 -4.19
N VAL A 110 0.55 -18.79 -5.04
CA VAL A 110 -0.25 -19.58 -5.97
C VAL A 110 0.10 -19.16 -7.40
N PRO A 111 0.36 -20.09 -8.33
CA PRO A 111 0.59 -19.75 -9.73
C PRO A 111 -0.68 -19.14 -10.32
N LEU A 112 -0.54 -17.98 -10.96
CA LEU A 112 -1.61 -17.38 -11.75
C LEU A 112 -1.50 -17.93 -13.18
N CYS A 113 -2.50 -18.71 -13.62
CA CYS A 113 -2.68 -18.99 -15.05
C CYS A 113 -3.50 -17.84 -15.65
N ARG A 114 -2.97 -17.19 -16.69
CA ARG A 114 -3.72 -16.28 -17.55
C ARG A 114 -3.87 -16.90 -18.94
#